data_AF-A0A016RST1-F1
#
_entry.id   AF-A0A016RST1-F1
#
_cell.length_a   1.000
_cell.length_b   1.000
_cell.length_c   1.000
_cell.angle_alpha   90.00
_cell.angle_beta   90.00
_cell.angle_gamma   90.00
#
_symmetry.space_group_name_H-M   'P 1'
#
loop_
_entity.id
_entity.type
_entity.pdbx_description
1 polymer ?
#
loop_
_entity_poly.entity_id
_entity_poly.type
_entity_poly.pdbx_seq_one_letter_code
_entity_poly.pdbx_strand_id
1 'polypeptide(L)'
;MLSRHETTLDSELGEALERMRVLAAAEKAQRDQMKLNKRRSHNVGSLLTDRYGLQAIYQKRKKTFEKPVSQAPLHLPSEEVPELNLADYLEDAVEVISPSLESRLRQPLASGRLLRPVRMPLKARRAVRCKHCDHNLVKLEYGTSTIRYKIQYFARNFVPEIRLSRETELAEGETAPVFLTVANESNSKADVS
;
A
#
# COMPACT_ATOMS: atom_id res chain seq x y z
N MET A 1 24.97 -10.56 6.43
CA MET A 1 24.07 -10.32 5.28
C MET A 1 23.02 -11.42 5.26
N LEU A 2 21.79 -11.13 5.70
CA LEU A 2 20.70 -12.12 5.69
C LEU A 2 20.17 -12.23 4.25
N SER A 3 20.35 -13.37 3.59
CA SER A 3 19.86 -13.58 2.23
C SER A 3 18.35 -13.33 2.17
N ARG A 4 17.90 -12.65 1.11
CA ARG A 4 16.49 -12.63 0.76
C ARG A 4 16.15 -14.06 0.32
N HIS A 5 15.17 -14.66 0.96
CA HIS A 5 14.74 -16.01 0.58
C HIS A 5 14.06 -15.90 -0.77
N GLU A 6 14.75 -16.33 -1.82
CA GLU A 6 14.22 -16.45 -3.17
C GLU A 6 12.91 -17.22 -3.12
N THR A 7 11.86 -16.63 -3.70
CA THR A 7 10.62 -17.36 -3.91
C THR A 7 10.79 -18.17 -5.18
N THR A 8 10.17 -19.36 -5.24
CA THR A 8 10.26 -20.25 -6.40
C THR A 8 9.66 -19.62 -7.66
N LEU A 9 8.90 -18.53 -7.52
CA LEU A 9 8.16 -17.85 -8.60
C LEU A 9 8.72 -16.47 -8.94
N ASP A 10 9.84 -16.04 -8.34
CA ASP A 10 10.39 -14.68 -8.57
C ASP A 10 10.80 -14.47 -10.04
N SER A 11 11.34 -15.52 -10.70
CA SER A 11 11.73 -15.48 -12.11
C SER A 11 10.52 -15.36 -13.03
N GLU A 12 9.49 -16.18 -12.81
CA GLU A 12 8.24 -16.19 -13.56
C GLU A 12 7.47 -14.87 -13.40
N LEU A 13 7.45 -14.33 -12.18
CA LEU A 13 6.88 -13.02 -11.89
C LEU A 13 7.64 -11.92 -12.65
N GLY A 14 8.98 -11.97 -12.65
CA GLY A 14 9.82 -11.03 -13.38
C GLY A 14 9.53 -11.06 -14.88
N GLU A 15 9.40 -12.25 -15.45
CA GLU A 15 9.04 -12.42 -16.86
C GLU A 15 7.63 -11.87 -17.15
N ALA A 16 6.63 -12.26 -16.35
CA ALA A 16 5.25 -11.77 -16.51
C ALA A 16 5.17 -10.23 -16.44
N LEU A 17 5.88 -9.61 -15.50
CA LEU A 17 5.94 -8.15 -15.36
C LEU A 17 6.55 -7.49 -16.60
N GLU A 18 7.61 -8.06 -17.17
CA GLU A 18 8.25 -7.52 -18.36
C GLU A 18 7.34 -7.63 -19.60
N ARG A 19 6.67 -8.78 -19.77
CA ARG A 19 5.66 -8.97 -20.82
C ARG A 19 4.54 -7.93 -20.71
N MET A 20 4.02 -7.69 -19.50
CA MET A 20 2.99 -6.68 -19.25
C MET A 20 3.49 -5.24 -19.51
N ARG A 21 4.75 -4.92 -19.18
CA ARG A 21 5.33 -3.61 -19.48
C ARG A 21 5.39 -3.32 -20.97
N VAL A 22 5.81 -4.30 -21.77
CA VAL A 22 5.86 -4.18 -23.24
C VAL A 22 4.44 -3.95 -23.79
N LEU A 23 3.46 -4.72 -23.33
CA LEU A 23 2.05 -4.55 -23.74
C LEU A 23 1.51 -3.17 -23.36
N ALA A 24 1.76 -2.70 -22.13
CA ALA A 24 1.33 -1.38 -21.68
C ALA A 24 1.97 -0.24 -22.48
N ALA A 25 3.24 -0.38 -22.87
CA ALA A 25 3.93 0.59 -23.71
C ALA A 25 3.33 0.65 -25.12
N ALA A 26 3.06 -0.51 -25.73
CA ALA A 26 2.40 -0.61 -27.03
C ALA A 26 0.99 -0.01 -27.01
N GLU A 27 0.19 -0.32 -25.99
CA GLU A 27 -1.16 0.23 -25.82
C GLU A 27 -1.12 1.75 -25.65
N LYS A 28 -0.19 2.28 -24.84
CA LYS A 28 0.01 3.71 -24.67
C LYS A 28 0.36 4.39 -26.00
N ALA A 29 1.28 3.81 -26.76
CA ALA A 29 1.67 4.32 -28.07
C ALA A 29 0.46 4.36 -29.03
N GLN A 30 -0.33 3.29 -29.09
CA GLN A 30 -1.55 3.24 -29.91
C GLN A 30 -2.57 4.31 -29.50
N ARG A 31 -2.82 4.50 -28.19
CA ARG A 31 -3.73 5.55 -27.69
C ARG A 31 -3.23 6.95 -28.04
N ASP A 32 -1.93 7.20 -27.93
CA ASP A 32 -1.34 8.49 -28.27
C ASP A 32 -1.39 8.76 -29.79
N GLN A 33 -1.23 7.72 -30.62
CA GLN A 33 -1.44 7.81 -32.06
C GLN A 33 -2.89 8.16 -32.41
N MET A 34 -3.88 7.50 -31.79
CA MET A 34 -5.29 7.80 -31.99
C MET A 34 -5.63 9.24 -31.56
N LYS A 35 -5.11 9.71 -30.43
CA LYS A 35 -5.25 11.10 -29.99
C LYS A 35 -4.64 12.09 -30.99
N LEU A 36 -3.44 11.79 -31.51
CA LEU A 36 -2.77 12.63 -32.50
C LEU A 36 -3.54 12.67 -33.82
N ASN A 37 -4.05 11.53 -34.29
CA ASN A 37 -4.84 11.42 -35.52
C ASN A 37 -6.18 12.15 -35.39
N LYS A 38 -6.88 12.04 -34.25
CA LYS A 38 -8.11 12.81 -33.98
C LYS A 38 -7.85 14.32 -34.00
N ARG A 39 -6.70 14.77 -33.50
CA ARG A 39 -6.26 16.18 -33.55
C ARG A 39 -5.84 16.64 -34.95
N ARG A 40 -5.30 15.74 -35.79
CA ARG A 40 -4.82 16.02 -37.15
C ARG A 40 -5.87 15.86 -38.24
N SER A 41 -7.04 15.31 -37.92
CA SER A 41 -8.16 15.15 -38.87
C SER A 41 -8.72 16.48 -39.40
N HIS A 42 -8.30 17.62 -38.86
CA HIS A 42 -8.80 18.95 -39.20
C HIS A 42 -7.75 19.82 -39.92
N ASN A 43 -7.23 19.39 -41.08
CA ASN A 43 -6.62 20.27 -42.12
C ASN A 43 -5.08 20.31 -42.31
N VAL A 44 -4.31 19.21 -42.32
CA VAL A 44 -2.98 19.28 -42.99
C VAL A 44 -2.61 17.97 -43.68
N GLY A 45 -3.09 17.82 -44.91
CA GLY A 45 -2.51 16.89 -45.88
C GLY A 45 -1.15 17.39 -46.40
N SER A 46 -0.23 16.44 -46.58
CA SER A 46 0.53 16.27 -47.82
C SER A 46 1.67 17.22 -48.24
N LEU A 47 2.18 18.17 -47.44
CA LEU A 47 3.17 19.13 -47.97
C LEU A 47 4.33 19.51 -47.05
N LEU A 48 5.10 18.56 -46.52
CA LEU A 48 6.46 18.88 -46.03
C LEU A 48 7.44 17.78 -46.39
N THR A 49 8.07 17.96 -47.55
CA THR A 49 9.27 17.23 -47.96
C THR A 49 10.37 17.40 -46.90
N ASP A 50 11.06 16.30 -46.63
CA ASP A 50 12.01 16.06 -45.54
C ASP A 50 13.26 16.96 -45.61
N ARG A 51 13.13 18.24 -45.22
CA ARG A 51 14.27 19.17 -45.11
C ARG A 51 14.94 19.18 -43.73
N TYR A 52 14.32 18.54 -42.73
CA TYR A 52 14.73 18.60 -41.32
C TYR A 52 14.93 17.23 -40.65
N GLY A 53 14.98 16.13 -41.41
CA GLY A 53 15.16 14.78 -40.85
C GLY A 53 13.97 14.28 -40.02
N LEU A 54 12.79 14.89 -40.22
CA LEU A 54 11.55 14.52 -39.55
C LEU A 54 11.08 13.13 -39.98
N GLN A 55 11.43 12.70 -41.21
CA GLN A 55 11.17 11.35 -41.69
C GLN A 55 11.91 10.30 -40.87
N ALA A 56 13.17 10.55 -40.50
CA ALA A 56 13.97 9.64 -39.67
C ALA A 56 13.44 9.54 -38.22
N ILE A 57 12.96 10.65 -37.65
CA ILE A 57 12.28 10.66 -36.35
C ILE A 57 10.95 9.89 -36.44
N TYR A 58 10.19 10.08 -37.53
CA TYR A 58 8.95 9.36 -37.75
C TYR A 58 9.16 7.86 -37.94
N GLN A 59 10.21 7.44 -38.66
CA GLN A 59 10.59 6.04 -38.84
C GLN A 59 11.13 5.40 -37.55
N LYS A 60 11.94 6.12 -36.75
CA LYS A 60 12.36 5.65 -35.41
C LYS A 60 11.16 5.46 -34.48
N ARG A 61 10.17 6.37 -34.53
CA ARG A 61 8.90 6.21 -33.80
C ARG A 61 8.07 5.06 -34.36
N LYS A 62 8.10 4.80 -35.67
CA LYS A 62 7.41 3.67 -36.32
C LYS A 62 7.85 2.31 -35.76
N LYS A 63 9.14 2.15 -35.43
CA LYS A 63 9.65 0.95 -34.72
C LYS A 63 9.09 0.81 -33.31
N THR A 64 8.76 1.91 -32.64
CA THR A 64 8.08 1.91 -31.33
C THR A 64 6.59 1.56 -31.42
N PHE A 65 6.01 1.60 -32.63
CA PHE A 65 4.63 1.20 -32.92
C PHE A 65 4.51 -0.21 -33.50
N GLU A 66 5.61 -0.98 -33.53
CA GLU A 66 5.53 -2.40 -33.90
C GLU A 66 4.64 -3.12 -32.89
N LYS A 67 3.65 -3.85 -33.42
CA LYS A 67 2.68 -4.56 -32.58
C LYS A 67 3.43 -5.60 -31.75
N PRO A 68 3.17 -5.68 -30.44
CA PRO A 68 3.81 -6.67 -29.59
C PRO A 68 3.53 -8.07 -30.14
N VAL A 69 4.59 -8.89 -30.24
CA VAL A 69 4.51 -10.26 -30.72
C VAL A 69 3.68 -11.08 -29.73
N SER A 70 2.76 -11.90 -30.25
CA SER A 70 1.99 -12.84 -29.42
C SER A 70 2.93 -13.84 -28.77
N GLN A 71 3.03 -13.81 -27.43
CA GLN A 71 3.86 -14.72 -26.66
C GLN A 71 3.04 -15.91 -26.16
N ALA A 72 3.67 -17.08 -26.09
CA ALA A 72 3.05 -18.28 -25.53
C ALA A 72 2.72 -18.08 -24.03
N PRO A 73 1.65 -18.69 -23.51
CA PRO A 73 1.30 -18.60 -22.09
C PRO A 73 2.44 -19.14 -21.20
N LEU A 74 2.65 -18.50 -20.04
CA LEU A 74 3.69 -18.90 -19.08
C LEU A 74 3.39 -20.25 -18.41
N HIS A 75 2.12 -20.51 -18.13
CA HIS A 75 1.67 -21.76 -17.52
C HIS A 75 0.64 -22.43 -18.41
N LEU A 76 0.76 -23.75 -18.51
CA LEU A 76 -0.22 -24.60 -19.16
C LEU A 76 -1.19 -25.13 -18.10
N PRO A 77 -2.49 -25.24 -18.42
CA PRO A 77 -3.44 -25.89 -17.54
C PRO A 77 -3.04 -27.36 -17.36
N SER A 78 -2.99 -27.84 -16.12
CA SER A 78 -2.81 -29.26 -15.84
C SER A 78 -4.13 -29.99 -16.05
N GLU A 79 -4.11 -31.12 -16.74
CA GLU A 79 -5.30 -31.98 -16.91
C GLU A 79 -5.60 -32.76 -15.63
N GLU A 80 -4.56 -33.17 -14.92
CA GLU A 80 -4.65 -33.94 -13.68
C GLU A 80 -3.99 -33.17 -12.53
N VAL A 81 -4.66 -33.14 -11.38
CA VAL A 81 -4.15 -32.52 -10.15
C VAL A 81 -3.64 -33.65 -9.25
N PRO A 82 -2.45 -33.52 -8.64
CA PRO A 82 -1.95 -34.52 -7.71
C PRO A 82 -2.97 -34.85 -6.62
N GLU A 83 -3.26 -36.14 -6.45
CA GLU A 83 -4.20 -36.62 -5.45
C GLU A 83 -3.66 -36.40 -4.02
N LEU A 84 -4.57 -36.34 -3.05
CA LEU A 84 -4.21 -36.19 -1.65
C LEU A 84 -3.50 -37.47 -1.17
N ASN A 85 -2.31 -37.33 -0.58
CA ASN A 85 -1.61 -38.46 0.02
C ASN A 85 -2.35 -38.93 1.28
N LEU A 86 -3.17 -39.97 1.14
CA LEU A 86 -3.94 -40.55 2.25
C LEU A 86 -3.07 -41.17 3.35
N ALA A 87 -1.83 -41.54 3.03
CA ALA A 87 -0.86 -42.06 3.99
C ALA A 87 -0.62 -41.09 5.16
N ASP A 88 -0.60 -39.77 4.89
CA ASP A 88 -0.41 -38.72 5.90
C ASP A 88 -1.54 -38.65 6.93
N TYR A 89 -2.70 -39.27 6.63
CA TYR A 89 -3.91 -39.25 7.46
C TYR A 89 -4.28 -40.59 8.08
N LEU A 90 -3.76 -41.70 7.52
CA LEU A 90 -4.09 -43.07 7.95
C LEU A 90 -3.08 -43.65 8.93
N GLU A 91 -1.84 -43.20 8.91
CA GLU A 91 -0.87 -43.53 9.95
C GLU A 91 -1.21 -42.70 11.20
N ASP A 92 -1.24 -43.34 12.39
CA ASP A 92 -1.35 -42.68 13.70
C ASP A 92 -0.12 -41.78 13.88
N ALA A 93 -0.17 -40.62 13.24
CA ALA A 93 0.95 -39.72 13.11
C ALA A 93 1.27 -39.19 14.50
N VAL A 94 2.43 -39.61 15.02
CA VAL A 94 3.23 -38.87 16.01
C VAL A 94 2.97 -37.39 15.79
N GLU A 95 2.51 -36.67 16.81
CA GLU A 95 2.05 -35.27 16.73
C GLU A 95 2.99 -34.38 15.89
N VAL A 96 2.81 -34.39 14.56
CA VAL A 96 3.49 -33.44 13.68
C VAL A 96 2.74 -32.16 13.93
N ILE A 97 3.29 -31.33 14.83
CA ILE A 97 2.73 -30.03 15.17
C ILE A 97 2.77 -29.19 13.90
N SER A 98 1.68 -29.27 13.13
CA SER A 98 1.53 -28.46 11.94
C SER A 98 1.47 -27.00 12.37
N PRO A 99 2.14 -26.09 11.66
CA PRO A 99 2.19 -24.70 12.09
C PRO A 99 0.79 -24.10 12.08
N SER A 100 0.50 -23.27 13.10
CA SER A 100 -0.77 -22.56 13.20
C SER A 100 -1.03 -21.71 11.95
N LEU A 101 -2.32 -21.48 11.65
CA LEU A 101 -2.72 -20.63 10.53
C LEU A 101 -2.05 -19.24 10.59
N GLU A 102 -1.96 -18.66 11.79
CA GLU A 102 -1.29 -17.37 11.98
C GLU A 102 0.19 -17.41 11.58
N SER A 103 0.90 -18.48 11.93
CA SER A 103 2.31 -18.67 11.58
C SER A 103 2.49 -18.79 10.07
N ARG A 104 1.57 -19.47 9.37
CA ARG A 104 1.55 -19.57 7.91
C ARG A 104 1.28 -18.22 7.25
N LEU A 105 0.31 -17.45 7.76
CA LEU A 105 -0.05 -16.13 7.24
C LEU A 105 1.08 -15.10 7.38
N ARG A 106 1.97 -15.25 8.36
CA ARG A 106 3.19 -14.42 8.48
C ARG A 106 4.19 -14.67 7.35
N GLN A 107 4.06 -15.77 6.60
CA GLN A 107 4.91 -16.13 5.46
C GLN A 107 4.07 -16.56 4.25
N PRO A 108 3.33 -15.62 3.61
CA PRO A 108 2.40 -15.97 2.54
C PRO A 108 3.09 -16.60 1.32
N LEU A 109 4.35 -16.24 1.08
CA LEU A 109 5.17 -16.76 -0.03
C LEU A 109 5.93 -18.05 0.34
N ALA A 110 5.49 -18.76 1.38
CA ALA A 110 6.10 -20.03 1.78
C ALA A 110 5.72 -21.19 0.84
N SER A 111 4.55 -21.15 0.18
CA SER A 111 4.14 -22.14 -0.83
C SER A 111 4.39 -23.60 -0.40
N GLY A 112 3.99 -23.96 0.83
CA GLY A 112 4.18 -25.31 1.36
C GLY A 112 5.58 -25.63 1.91
N ARG A 113 6.56 -24.73 1.79
CA ARG A 113 7.88 -24.90 2.41
C ARG A 113 7.80 -24.78 3.93
N LEU A 114 8.76 -25.42 4.61
CA LEU A 114 8.93 -25.29 6.06
C LEU A 114 9.07 -23.81 6.46
N LEU A 115 8.32 -23.41 7.49
CA LEU A 115 8.34 -22.03 7.98
C LEU A 115 9.72 -21.69 8.54
N ARG A 116 10.17 -20.48 8.25
CA ARG A 116 11.47 -19.95 8.71
C ARG A 116 11.26 -18.72 9.59
N PRO A 117 12.24 -18.32 10.41
CA PRO A 117 12.14 -17.05 11.14
C PRO A 117 11.91 -15.86 10.20
N VAL A 118 10.92 -15.02 10.51
CA VAL A 118 10.58 -13.80 9.75
C VAL A 118 11.29 -12.60 10.39
N ARG A 119 11.76 -11.65 9.55
CA ARG A 119 12.29 -10.38 10.05
C ARG A 119 11.21 -9.60 10.80
N MET A 120 11.59 -8.93 11.90
CA MET A 120 10.66 -8.08 12.64
C MET A 120 10.12 -6.95 11.74
N PRO A 121 8.79 -6.75 11.67
CA PRO A 121 8.21 -5.67 10.88
C PRO A 121 8.60 -4.31 11.46
N LEU A 122 8.91 -3.35 10.58
CA LEU A 122 9.25 -1.99 10.98
C LEU A 122 8.00 -1.26 11.49
N LYS A 123 8.12 -0.58 12.64
CA LYS A 123 7.07 0.27 13.19
C LYS A 123 7.31 1.72 12.76
N ALA A 124 6.32 2.34 12.12
CA ALA A 124 6.37 3.75 11.75
C ALA A 124 5.90 4.65 12.90
N ARG A 125 6.57 5.79 13.09
CA ARG A 125 6.13 6.84 14.00
C ARG A 125 5.20 7.80 13.26
N ARG A 126 4.05 8.12 13.87
CA ARG A 126 3.05 9.03 13.28
C ARG A 126 3.45 10.49 13.54
N ALA A 127 3.29 11.31 12.52
CA ALA A 127 3.32 12.77 12.61
C ALA A 127 1.98 13.30 12.08
N VAL A 128 1.38 14.24 12.79
CA VAL A 128 0.05 14.78 12.44
C VAL A 128 0.21 16.22 12.00
N ARG A 129 -0.38 16.56 10.86
CA ARG A 129 -0.47 17.93 10.35
C ARG A 129 -1.92 18.38 10.29
N CYS A 130 -2.14 19.67 10.50
CA CYS A 130 -3.44 20.28 10.28
C CYS A 130 -3.75 20.30 8.78
N LYS A 131 -4.95 19.88 8.38
CA LYS A 131 -5.37 19.89 6.97
C LYS A 131 -5.57 21.29 6.40
N HIS A 132 -5.80 22.29 7.24
CA HIS A 132 -6.10 23.66 6.79
C HIS A 132 -4.86 24.55 6.67
N CYS A 133 -3.92 24.43 7.61
CA CYS A 133 -2.74 25.30 7.67
C CYS A 133 -1.40 24.58 7.49
N ASP A 134 -1.40 23.26 7.22
CA ASP A 134 -0.22 22.40 7.08
C ASP A 134 0.78 22.41 8.25
N HIS A 135 0.43 23.05 9.36
CA HIS A 135 1.25 23.10 10.55
C HIS A 135 1.34 21.72 11.20
N ASN A 136 2.53 21.38 11.72
CA ASN A 136 2.72 20.12 12.43
C ASN A 136 2.11 20.23 13.82
N LEU A 137 1.08 19.43 14.09
CA LEU A 137 0.44 19.37 15.40
C LEU A 137 1.19 18.42 16.34
N VAL A 138 1.64 17.28 15.82
CA VAL A 138 2.35 16.26 16.60
C VAL A 138 3.57 15.80 15.83
N LYS A 139 4.74 15.89 16.46
CA LYS A 139 6.01 15.36 15.94
C LYS A 139 6.84 14.79 17.07
N LEU A 140 7.15 13.50 17.01
CA LEU A 140 8.09 12.86 17.95
C LEU A 140 9.53 13.31 17.68
N GLU A 141 10.36 13.29 18.72
CA GLU A 141 11.80 13.35 18.53
C GLU A 141 12.33 12.12 17.78
N TYR A 142 13.49 12.27 17.14
CA TYR A 142 14.09 11.22 16.31
C TYR A 142 14.67 10.05 17.13
N GLY A 143 14.81 10.19 18.45
CA GLY A 143 15.37 9.15 19.31
C GLY A 143 14.48 7.90 19.36
N THR A 144 15.01 6.74 18.97
CA THR A 144 14.27 5.47 18.93
C THR A 144 13.75 5.01 20.30
N SER A 145 14.38 5.48 21.38
CA SER A 145 13.98 5.23 22.77
C SER A 145 13.17 6.35 23.42
N THR A 146 13.07 7.53 22.80
CA THR A 146 12.42 8.69 23.43
C THR A 146 10.93 8.71 23.13
N ILE A 147 10.14 9.01 24.17
CA ILE A 147 8.70 9.28 24.09
C ILE A 147 8.41 10.80 23.98
N ARG A 148 9.46 11.62 23.93
CA ARG A 148 9.36 13.07 23.92
C ARG A 148 8.91 13.57 22.55
N TYR A 149 8.01 14.55 22.58
CA TYR A 149 7.55 15.26 21.40
C TYR A 149 8.42 16.48 21.17
N LYS A 150 8.88 16.67 19.93
CA LYS A 150 9.48 17.93 19.49
C LYS A 150 8.41 19.01 19.30
N ILE A 151 7.22 18.60 18.87
CA ILE A 151 6.05 19.47 18.69
C ILE A 151 4.83 18.75 19.26
N GLN A 152 4.11 19.44 20.15
CA GLN A 152 3.00 18.89 20.92
C GLN A 152 1.84 19.90 21.03
N TYR A 153 0.93 19.86 20.06
CA TYR A 153 -0.34 20.57 20.09
C TYR A 153 -1.48 19.58 20.40
N PHE A 154 -1.73 19.33 21.68
CA PHE A 154 -2.87 18.55 22.15
C PHE A 154 -3.97 19.45 22.67
N ALA A 155 -5.24 19.03 22.52
CA ALA A 155 -6.39 19.79 23.00
C ALA A 155 -6.29 20.14 24.49
N ARG A 156 -5.81 19.21 25.31
CA ARG A 156 -5.61 19.38 26.76
C ARG A 156 -4.74 20.58 27.15
N ASN A 157 -3.84 21.01 26.27
CA ASN A 157 -2.95 22.16 26.50
C ASN A 157 -3.63 23.52 26.24
N PHE A 158 -4.83 23.53 25.65
CA PHE A 158 -5.51 24.75 25.21
C PHE A 158 -6.98 24.80 25.67
N VAL A 159 -7.60 23.64 25.86
CA VAL A 159 -9.02 23.50 26.21
C VAL A 159 -9.12 22.79 27.56
N PRO A 160 -9.94 23.31 28.51
CA PRO A 160 -10.13 22.66 29.80
C PRO A 160 -10.75 21.28 29.61
N GLU A 161 -10.26 20.33 30.39
CA GLU A 161 -10.76 18.98 30.39
C GLU A 161 -11.91 18.86 31.40
N ILE A 162 -13.09 18.46 30.93
CA ILE A 162 -14.28 18.23 31.76
C ILE A 162 -14.49 16.72 31.86
N ARG A 163 -14.51 16.19 33.09
CA ARG A 163 -14.73 14.76 33.36
C ARG A 163 -15.88 14.57 34.34
N LEU A 164 -16.62 13.47 34.19
CA LEU A 164 -17.53 12.98 35.23
C LEU A 164 -16.71 12.45 36.40
N SER A 165 -16.94 12.95 37.60
CA SER A 165 -16.17 12.51 38.78
C SER A 165 -16.71 11.22 39.38
N ARG A 166 -18.02 10.97 39.23
CA ARG A 166 -18.70 9.75 39.70
C ARG A 166 -19.83 9.36 38.77
N GLU A 167 -20.11 8.07 38.74
CA GLU A 167 -21.27 7.51 38.06
C GLU A 167 -22.55 8.01 38.75
N THR A 168 -23.56 8.32 37.94
CA THR A 168 -24.82 8.90 38.41
C THR A 168 -25.96 7.95 38.05
N GLU A 169 -26.74 7.53 39.03
CA GLU A 169 -27.94 6.73 38.81
C GLU A 169 -29.03 7.63 38.21
N LEU A 170 -29.47 7.30 36.99
CA LEU A 170 -30.48 8.04 36.25
C LEU A 170 -31.81 7.29 36.34
N ALA A 171 -32.84 7.92 36.91
CA ALA A 171 -34.21 7.43 36.91
C ALA A 171 -35.06 8.21 35.91
N GLU A 172 -36.03 7.55 35.28
CA GLU A 172 -36.84 8.12 34.21
C GLU A 172 -37.73 9.26 34.76
N GLY A 173 -37.53 10.48 34.24
CA GLY A 173 -38.28 11.67 34.65
C GLY A 173 -37.72 12.42 35.86
N GLU A 174 -36.62 11.95 36.47
CA GLU A 174 -36.01 12.61 37.63
C GLU A 174 -34.69 13.34 37.28
N THR A 175 -34.47 14.50 37.89
CA THR A 175 -33.19 15.23 37.77
C THR A 175 -32.16 14.65 38.73
N ALA A 176 -31.10 14.03 38.20
CA ALA A 176 -30.00 13.50 39.00
C ALA A 176 -28.82 14.49 39.11
N PRO A 177 -28.18 14.61 40.29
CA PRO A 177 -27.05 15.50 40.48
C PRO A 177 -25.77 14.92 39.85
N VAL A 178 -25.28 15.56 38.78
CA VAL A 178 -24.03 15.17 38.10
C VAL A 178 -22.85 15.95 38.67
N PHE A 179 -21.79 15.23 39.03
CA PHE A 179 -20.56 15.83 39.53
C PHE A 179 -19.51 15.86 38.43
N LEU A 180 -19.07 17.07 38.09
CA LEU A 180 -18.09 17.32 37.05
C LEU A 180 -16.78 17.83 37.69
N THR A 181 -15.67 17.27 37.24
CA THR A 181 -14.33 17.79 37.53
C THR A 181 -13.83 18.53 36.30
N VAL A 182 -13.50 19.81 36.47
CA VAL A 182 -12.90 20.64 35.42
C VAL A 182 -11.43 20.84 35.74
N ALA A 183 -10.56 20.32 34.87
CA ALA A 183 -9.11 20.49 34.96
C ALA A 183 -8.63 21.41 33.83
N ASN A 184 -8.11 22.58 34.18
CA ASN A 184 -7.51 23.48 33.20
C ASN A 184 -5.99 23.34 33.22
N GLU A 185 -5.45 22.56 32.29
CA GLU A 185 -4.01 22.45 32.05
C GLU A 185 -3.52 23.42 30.96
N SER A 186 -4.36 24.39 30.57
CA SER A 186 -3.97 25.32 29.53
C SER A 186 -2.91 26.31 30.01
N ASN A 187 -1.90 26.54 29.17
CA ASN A 187 -0.89 27.57 29.38
C ASN A 187 -1.39 28.98 28.98
N SER A 188 -2.60 29.07 28.42
CA SER A 188 -3.24 30.33 28.03
C SER A 188 -4.12 30.87 29.14
N LYS A 189 -4.11 32.19 29.36
CA LYS A 189 -5.09 32.84 30.23
C LYS A 189 -6.48 32.59 29.66
N ALA A 190 -7.36 32.02 30.47
CA ALA A 190 -8.78 31.90 30.13
C ALA A 190 -9.41 33.28 30.28
N ASP A 191 -9.74 33.94 29.17
CA ASP A 191 -10.66 35.07 29.18
C ASP A 191 -12.07 34.49 29.31
N VAL A 192 -12.69 34.72 30.47
CA VAL A 192 -14.08 34.32 30.74
C VAL A 192 -14.97 35.40 30.15
N SER A 193 -15.69 35.08 29.08
CA SER A 193 -16.77 35.89 28.50
C SER A 193 -18.13 35.36 28.92
#